data_AF-A0A956C8P3-F1
#
_entry.id   AF-A0A956C8P3-F1
#
_cell.length_a   1.000
_cell.length_b   1.000
_cell.length_c   1.000
_cell.angle_alpha   90.00
_cell.angle_beta   90.00
_cell.angle_gamma   90.00
#
_symmetry.space_group_name_H-M   'P 1'
#
loop_
_entity.id
_entity.type
_entity.pdbx_description
1 polymer ?
#
loop_
_entity_poly.entity_id
_entity_poly.type
_entity_poly.pdbx_seq_one_letter_code
_entity_poly.pdbx_strand_id
1 'polypeptide(L)'
;MRTGTYVEVHPDELQMPERCASCDGPSHTRVLARRSLGIGKPALLSVPYCEQCRRLASRSLRTFWVLGVGITAACGAALLATVALAGFSPWISTPAALVVATVVIVLVAVGASLLPPRKPATAHQLAVEIARANDKRLRLFCSNDGWAQEMARLSAGRTRPGRRVFRLMPEGALLSVGLGGALVGSLGGFRLMHCPVAVDNPTNEAMQIYLDEAPAMVVPPNPRGTAPPEMWVGLGEHILAYGPVGASRPVSAVRVTTTRAHSLYVPRQAACYWKIVTVYGNANPGAAGSEALYGREFHELGYVDDWFESSPKQVSSDSGGAQRTSLVRNSACTALALNGCDAKVLGQLTRCQDSAESASEYDDCLRAAKTRCEDKR
;
A
#
# COMPACT_ATOMS: atom_id res chain seq x y z
N MET A 1 29.48 9.74 -3.79
CA MET A 1 30.17 8.58 -4.40
C MET A 1 31.47 8.36 -3.63
N ARG A 2 31.82 7.11 -3.28
CA ARG A 2 33.07 6.82 -2.54
C ARG A 2 34.08 6.20 -3.52
N THR A 3 35.26 6.79 -3.59
CA THR A 3 36.44 6.15 -4.20
C THR A 3 37.04 5.20 -3.17
N GLY A 4 37.51 4.07 -3.65
CA GLY A 4 38.24 3.10 -2.85
C GLY A 4 38.78 2.01 -3.76
N THR A 5 39.24 0.93 -3.15
CA THR A 5 39.86 -0.18 -3.87
C THR A 5 39.05 -1.45 -3.64
N TYR A 6 38.69 -2.11 -4.73
CA TYR A 6 38.19 -3.48 -4.67
C TYR A 6 39.37 -4.42 -4.56
N VAL A 7 39.30 -5.38 -3.65
CA VAL A 7 40.25 -6.48 -3.59
C VAL A 7 39.52 -7.81 -3.78
N GLU A 8 40.02 -8.60 -4.74
CA GLU A 8 39.52 -9.93 -5.08
C GLU A 8 40.52 -10.98 -4.62
N VAL A 9 40.05 -11.91 -3.79
CA VAL A 9 40.84 -12.95 -3.12
C VAL A 9 40.04 -14.26 -3.06
N HIS A 10 40.73 -15.40 -2.97
CA HIS A 10 40.07 -16.66 -2.66
C HIS A 10 39.69 -16.67 -1.16
N PRO A 11 38.50 -17.16 -0.76
CA PRO A 11 38.09 -17.16 0.65
C PRO A 11 39.09 -17.86 1.59
N ASP A 12 39.70 -18.96 1.14
CA ASP A 12 40.63 -19.77 1.93
C ASP A 12 42.04 -19.15 2.04
N GLU A 13 42.36 -18.17 1.18
CA GLU A 13 43.67 -17.49 1.15
C GLU A 13 43.61 -16.12 1.85
N LEU A 14 42.48 -15.80 2.47
CA LEU A 14 42.23 -14.46 3.01
C LEU A 14 43.07 -14.17 4.24
N GLN A 15 43.98 -13.20 4.10
CA GLN A 15 44.80 -12.67 5.17
C GLN A 15 44.52 -11.18 5.39
N MET A 16 44.40 -10.80 6.67
CA MET A 16 44.07 -9.44 7.09
C MET A 16 45.33 -8.69 7.53
N PRO A 17 45.57 -7.45 7.04
CA PRO A 17 46.62 -6.60 7.59
C PRO A 17 46.37 -6.31 9.09
N GLU A 18 47.42 -6.34 9.93
CA GLU A 18 47.32 -6.16 11.39
C GLU A 18 47.14 -4.71 11.85
N ARG A 19 46.79 -3.80 10.93
CA ARG A 19 46.57 -2.37 11.19
C ARG A 19 45.11 -1.99 10.97
N CYS A 20 44.69 -0.88 11.57
CA CYS A 20 43.33 -0.39 11.52
C CYS A 20 42.89 -0.14 10.07
N ALA A 21 41.82 -0.83 9.64
CA ALA A 21 41.32 -0.71 8.27
C ALA A 21 40.81 0.69 7.89
N SER A 22 40.53 1.55 8.88
CA SER A 22 40.02 2.91 8.67
C SER A 22 41.13 3.97 8.58
N CYS A 23 42.18 3.86 9.39
CA CYS A 23 43.18 4.92 9.56
C CYS A 23 44.65 4.45 9.55
N ASP A 24 44.91 3.16 9.27
CA ASP A 24 46.24 2.53 9.33
C ASP A 24 46.97 2.59 10.69
N GLY A 25 46.32 3.10 11.75
CA GLY A 25 46.86 3.05 13.11
C GLY A 25 46.92 1.63 13.70
N PRO A 26 47.48 1.45 14.91
CA PRO A 26 47.57 0.14 15.56
C PRO A 26 46.17 -0.46 15.77
N SER A 27 46.03 -1.76 15.46
CA SER A 27 44.77 -2.47 15.69
C SER A 27 44.69 -2.94 17.13
N HIS A 28 43.58 -2.64 17.80
CA HIS A 28 43.32 -3.07 19.19
C HIS A 28 42.09 -3.97 19.29
N THR A 29 41.22 -3.94 18.28
CA THR A 29 39.94 -4.65 18.27
C THR A 29 39.61 -5.16 16.87
N ARG A 30 38.66 -6.09 16.77
CA ARG A 30 38.11 -6.53 15.48
C ARG A 30 36.61 -6.30 15.43
N VAL A 31 36.10 -5.84 14.28
CA VAL A 31 34.69 -5.59 14.00
C VAL A 31 34.22 -6.60 12.95
N LEU A 32 33.06 -7.22 13.18
CA LEU A 32 32.46 -8.17 12.24
C LEU A 32 31.74 -7.41 11.12
N ALA A 33 32.30 -7.45 9.91
CA ALA A 33 31.59 -7.08 8.70
C ALA A 33 30.64 -8.23 8.31
N ARG A 34 29.35 -7.93 8.20
CA ARG A 34 28.31 -8.91 7.85
C ARG A 34 27.67 -8.53 6.52
N ARG A 35 27.48 -9.51 5.63
CA ARG A 35 26.62 -9.35 4.46
C ARG A 35 25.61 -10.49 4.36
N SER A 36 24.33 -10.12 4.22
CA SER A 36 23.28 -11.06 3.83
C SER A 36 23.44 -11.39 2.35
N LEU A 37 23.54 -12.68 2.02
CA LEU A 37 23.70 -13.19 0.65
C LEU A 37 22.38 -13.69 0.04
N GLY A 38 21.23 -13.38 0.65
CA GLY A 38 19.93 -13.95 0.27
C GLY A 38 19.66 -15.26 1.02
N ILE A 39 19.14 -16.28 0.33
CA ILE A 39 18.83 -17.62 0.87
C ILE A 39 20.16 -18.33 1.20
N GLY A 40 20.69 -18.10 2.40
CA GLY A 40 21.95 -18.70 2.86
C GLY A 40 22.49 -18.05 4.14
N LYS A 41 23.51 -18.68 4.74
CA LYS A 41 24.19 -18.13 5.93
C LYS A 41 24.89 -16.80 5.58
N PRO A 42 24.79 -15.77 6.43
CA PRO A 42 25.46 -14.50 6.19
C PRO A 42 26.98 -14.68 6.19
N ALA A 43 27.67 -14.05 5.25
CA ALA A 43 29.13 -13.99 5.29
C ALA A 43 29.56 -13.06 6.43
N LEU A 44 30.41 -13.56 7.32
CA LEU A 44 30.98 -12.84 8.46
C LEU A 44 32.47 -12.70 8.26
N LEU A 45 32.98 -11.48 8.39
CA LEU A 45 34.39 -11.17 8.23
C LEU A 45 34.90 -10.33 9.39
N SER A 46 35.93 -10.81 10.08
CA SER A 46 36.51 -10.10 11.22
C SER A 46 37.60 -9.13 10.75
N VAL A 47 37.32 -7.83 10.83
CA VAL A 47 38.20 -6.76 10.31
C VAL A 47 38.86 -5.98 11.46
N PRO A 48 40.17 -5.72 11.44
CA PRO A 48 40.87 -5.00 12.50
C PRO A 48 40.60 -3.49 12.51
N TYR A 49 40.36 -2.93 13.71
CA TYR A 49 40.15 -1.50 13.97
C TYR A 49 40.89 -1.03 15.23
N CYS A 50 41.25 0.25 15.27
CA CYS A 50 41.65 0.91 16.51
C CYS A 50 40.40 1.26 17.34
N GLU A 51 40.59 1.41 18.65
CA GLU A 51 39.50 1.65 19.61
C GLU A 51 38.71 2.95 19.29
N GLN A 52 39.39 3.98 18.79
CA GLN A 52 38.77 5.24 18.41
C GLN A 52 37.85 5.10 17.18
N CYS A 53 38.31 4.39 16.13
CA CYS A 53 37.49 4.10 14.95
C CYS A 53 36.32 3.16 15.28
N ARG A 54 36.50 2.19 16.20
CA ARG A 54 35.42 1.30 16.66
C ARG A 54 34.29 2.09 17.33
N ARG A 55 34.62 2.97 18.28
CA ARG A 55 33.62 3.78 18.99
C ARG A 55 32.84 4.70 18.07
N LEU A 56 33.49 5.17 16.99
CA LEU A 56 32.85 6.02 15.98
C LEU A 56 31.91 5.20 15.09
N ALA A 57 32.30 3.98 14.71
CA ALA A 57 31.43 3.05 13.99
C ALA A 57 30.21 2.57 14.82
N SER A 58 30.33 2.49 16.15
CA SER A 58 29.25 2.01 17.03
C SER A 58 28.32 3.11 17.57
N ARG A 59 28.73 4.39 17.56
CA ARG A 59 27.95 5.50 18.13
C ARG A 59 26.82 6.02 17.23
N SER A 60 26.81 5.69 15.94
CA SER A 60 25.88 6.31 14.97
C SER A 60 24.44 5.78 15.00
N LEU A 61 24.16 4.66 15.69
CA LEU A 61 22.82 4.06 15.67
C LEU A 61 21.93 4.52 16.86
N ARG A 62 22.41 4.52 18.11
CA ARG A 62 21.52 4.75 19.27
C ARG A 62 20.96 6.18 19.39
N THR A 63 21.79 7.20 19.15
CA THR A 63 21.37 8.61 19.34
C THR A 63 20.43 9.08 18.23
N PHE A 64 20.55 8.53 17.02
CA PHE A 64 19.66 8.82 15.90
C PHE A 64 18.28 8.16 16.02
N TRP A 65 18.20 6.98 16.65
CA TRP A 65 16.91 6.31 16.90
C TRP A 65 16.01 7.09 17.86
N VAL A 66 16.56 7.66 18.94
CA VAL A 66 15.76 8.39 19.95
C VAL A 66 15.19 9.71 19.38
N LEU A 67 15.98 10.43 18.58
CA LEU A 67 15.51 11.67 17.93
C LEU A 67 14.55 11.39 16.76
N GLY A 68 14.78 10.31 16.00
CA GLY A 68 13.92 9.92 14.88
C GLY A 68 12.51 9.54 15.33
N VAL A 69 12.38 8.74 16.40
CA VAL A 69 11.09 8.27 16.93
C VAL A 69 10.28 9.42 17.56
N GLY A 70 10.94 10.35 18.25
CA GLY A 70 10.26 11.50 18.85
C GLY A 70 9.62 12.42 17.80
N ILE A 71 10.32 12.64 16.68
CA ILE A 71 9.84 13.51 15.58
C ILE A 71 8.73 12.82 14.78
N THR A 72 8.81 11.51 14.50
CA THR A 72 7.72 10.79 13.80
C THR A 72 6.46 10.68 14.65
N ALA A 73 6.57 10.47 15.96
CA ALA A 73 5.40 10.46 16.85
C ALA A 73 4.70 11.82 16.90
N ALA A 74 5.47 12.92 16.97
CA ALA A 74 4.92 14.27 16.97
C ALA A 74 4.25 14.65 15.63
N CYS A 75 4.88 14.31 14.49
CA CYS A 75 4.30 14.55 13.17
C CYS A 75 3.03 13.70 12.93
N GLY A 76 3.01 12.44 13.38
CA GLY A 76 1.84 11.57 13.26
C GLY A 76 0.64 12.08 14.05
N ALA A 77 0.86 12.56 15.27
CA ALA A 77 -0.18 13.15 16.10
C ALA A 77 -0.74 14.45 15.49
N ALA A 78 0.12 15.30 14.92
CA ALA A 78 -0.29 16.54 14.27
C ALA A 78 -1.11 16.30 12.98
N LEU A 79 -0.78 15.25 12.21
CA LEU A 79 -1.49 14.85 11.00
C LEU A 79 -2.87 14.25 11.31
N LEU A 80 -2.95 13.43 12.36
CA LEU A 80 -4.23 12.90 12.86
C LEU A 80 -5.16 14.02 13.36
N ALA A 81 -4.60 15.02 14.06
CA ALA A 81 -5.38 16.16 14.52
C ALA A 81 -5.90 17.04 13.37
N THR A 82 -5.14 17.20 12.28
CA THR A 82 -5.59 17.97 11.11
C THR A 82 -6.67 17.23 10.31
N VAL A 83 -6.59 15.90 10.20
CA VAL A 83 -7.65 15.10 9.56
C VAL A 83 -8.94 15.12 10.40
N ALA A 84 -8.84 15.04 11.73
CA ALA A 84 -10.00 15.14 12.62
C ALA A 84 -10.69 16.51 12.56
N LEU A 85 -9.92 17.60 12.35
CA LEU A 85 -10.44 18.97 12.26
C LEU A 85 -10.94 19.35 10.86
N ALA A 86 -10.47 18.67 9.80
CA ALA A 86 -10.92 18.93 8.43
C ALA A 86 -12.41 18.58 8.20
N GLY A 87 -13.02 17.78 9.08
CA GLY A 87 -14.45 17.49 9.07
C GLY A 87 -15.35 18.63 9.57
N PHE A 88 -14.80 19.69 10.18
CA PHE A 88 -15.60 20.70 10.89
C PHE A 88 -15.84 22.02 10.14
N SER A 89 -14.99 22.45 9.21
CA SER A 89 -15.23 23.59 8.30
C SER A 89 -13.97 23.93 7.47
N PRO A 90 -14.11 24.30 6.18
CA PRO A 90 -12.99 24.75 5.35
C PRO A 90 -12.36 26.08 5.79
N TRP A 91 -12.99 26.83 6.71
CA TRP A 91 -12.47 28.10 7.22
C TRP A 91 -11.48 27.93 8.40
N ILE A 92 -11.46 26.75 9.03
CA ILE A 92 -10.58 26.45 10.17
C ILE A 92 -9.34 25.64 9.74
N SER A 93 -9.44 24.92 8.62
CA SER A 93 -8.40 23.99 8.16
C SER A 93 -7.14 24.68 7.59
N THR A 94 -7.27 25.89 7.03
CA THR A 94 -6.15 26.64 6.44
C THR A 94 -5.16 27.20 7.49
N PRO A 95 -5.57 27.89 8.58
CA PRO A 95 -4.62 28.35 9.59
C PRO A 95 -4.00 27.20 10.39
N ALA A 96 -4.75 26.14 10.67
CA ALA A 96 -4.24 24.96 11.38
C ALA A 96 -3.13 24.24 10.59
N ALA A 97 -3.32 24.06 9.28
CA ALA A 97 -2.30 23.47 8.41
C ALA A 97 -1.02 24.33 8.36
N LEU A 98 -1.16 25.66 8.37
CA LEU A 98 -0.03 26.58 8.34
C LEU A 98 0.79 26.51 9.64
N VAL A 99 0.13 26.41 10.80
CA VAL A 99 0.80 26.25 12.10
C VAL A 99 1.58 24.93 12.15
N VAL A 100 0.98 23.82 11.71
CA VAL A 100 1.66 22.52 11.67
C VAL A 100 2.88 22.55 10.76
N ALA A 101 2.76 23.12 9.55
CA ALA A 101 3.87 23.28 8.63
C ALA A 101 5.02 24.10 9.23
N THR A 102 4.69 25.19 9.93
CA THR A 102 5.69 26.08 10.56
C THR A 102 6.42 25.36 11.70
N VAL A 103 5.71 24.62 12.55
CA VAL A 103 6.30 23.84 13.64
C VAL A 103 7.24 22.76 13.10
N VAL A 104 6.87 22.08 12.02
CA VAL A 104 7.75 21.08 11.37
C VAL A 104 9.02 21.73 10.82
N ILE A 105 8.91 22.89 10.15
CA ILE A 105 10.07 23.61 9.60
C ILE A 105 11.03 24.03 10.73
N VAL A 106 10.50 24.58 11.84
CA VAL A 106 11.33 24.99 12.98
C VAL A 106 12.03 23.80 13.64
N LEU A 107 11.33 22.68 13.84
CA LEU A 107 11.93 21.47 14.41
C LEU A 107 13.04 20.89 13.52
N VAL A 108 12.86 20.93 12.19
CA VAL A 108 13.89 20.51 11.23
C VAL A 108 15.10 21.45 11.27
N ALA A 109 14.87 22.77 11.34
CA ALA A 109 15.94 23.77 11.41
C ALA A 109 16.74 23.67 12.71
N VAL A 110 16.06 23.52 13.86
CA VAL A 110 16.71 23.34 15.17
C VAL A 110 17.46 22.01 15.24
N GLY A 111 16.88 20.94 14.70
CA GLY A 111 17.54 19.62 14.60
C GLY A 111 18.81 19.65 13.74
N ALA A 112 18.78 20.39 12.62
CA ALA A 112 19.95 20.58 11.77
C ALA A 112 21.05 21.44 12.44
N SER A 113 20.66 22.37 13.31
CA SER A 113 21.58 23.27 14.03
C SER A 113 22.32 22.58 15.19
N LEU A 114 21.81 21.45 15.68
CA LEU A 114 22.40 20.66 16.77
C LEU A 114 23.36 19.56 16.26
N LEU A 115 23.63 19.51 14.96
CA LEU A 115 24.55 18.55 14.38
C LEU A 115 26.02 18.95 14.69
N PRO A 116 26.82 18.07 15.32
CA PRO A 116 28.21 18.36 15.62
C PRO A 116 29.05 18.54 14.33
N PRO A 117 30.19 19.25 14.40
CA PRO A 117 31.00 19.60 13.22
C PRO A 117 31.45 18.36 12.44
N ARG A 118 31.49 18.50 11.10
CA ARG A 118 31.84 17.44 10.15
C ARG A 118 33.22 16.84 10.45
N LYS A 119 33.24 15.58 10.89
CA LYS A 119 34.44 14.76 11.11
C LYS A 119 34.81 13.99 9.84
N PRO A 120 36.09 13.56 9.67
CA PRO A 120 36.58 12.96 8.43
C PRO A 120 35.73 11.73 8.01
N ALA A 121 35.45 11.66 6.71
CA ALA A 121 34.48 10.76 6.08
C ALA A 121 34.76 9.24 6.28
N THR A 122 35.93 8.87 6.81
CA THR A 122 36.30 7.47 7.09
C THR A 122 35.84 6.97 8.46
N ALA A 123 35.35 7.84 9.35
CA ALA A 123 34.98 7.49 10.72
C ALA A 123 33.52 7.05 10.92
N HIS A 124 32.64 7.36 9.97
CA HIS A 124 31.18 7.18 10.14
C HIS A 124 30.62 5.84 9.63
N GLN A 125 31.42 5.02 8.94
CA GLN A 125 30.96 3.78 8.27
C GLN A 125 32.05 2.69 8.29
N LEU A 126 31.67 1.42 8.04
CA LEU A 126 32.62 0.30 7.91
C LEU A 126 33.65 0.63 6.82
N ALA A 127 34.94 0.48 7.15
CA ALA A 127 36.05 0.74 6.24
C ALA A 127 36.25 -0.38 5.20
N VAL A 128 35.71 -1.57 5.49
CA VAL A 128 35.76 -2.76 4.63
C VAL A 128 34.37 -3.34 4.53
N GLU A 129 33.91 -3.55 3.30
CA GLU A 129 32.60 -4.09 3.00
C GLU A 129 32.70 -5.29 2.08
N ILE A 130 31.93 -6.35 2.35
CA ILE A 130 31.86 -7.49 1.44
C ILE A 130 31.06 -7.06 0.21
N ALA A 131 31.68 -6.99 -0.97
CA ALA A 131 31.07 -6.59 -2.23
C ALA A 131 30.48 -7.78 -3.01
N ARG A 132 31.07 -8.97 -2.88
CA ARG A 132 30.54 -10.25 -3.37
C ARG A 132 31.25 -11.37 -2.60
N ALA A 133 30.55 -12.45 -2.30
CA ALA A 133 31.16 -13.64 -1.71
C ALA A 133 30.51 -14.89 -2.33
N ASN A 134 31.35 -15.82 -2.79
CA ASN A 134 30.99 -17.20 -3.10
C ASN A 134 32.17 -18.11 -2.72
N ASP A 135 31.99 -19.41 -2.90
CA ASP A 135 32.96 -20.48 -2.65
C ASP A 135 34.33 -20.24 -3.30
N LYS A 136 34.37 -19.62 -4.48
CA LYS A 136 35.60 -19.44 -5.27
C LYS A 136 36.19 -18.02 -5.24
N ARG A 137 35.45 -17.05 -4.72
CA ARG A 137 35.81 -15.62 -4.84
C ARG A 137 35.14 -14.76 -3.77
N LEU A 138 35.98 -14.08 -3.01
CA LEU A 138 35.61 -12.99 -2.13
C LEU A 138 36.06 -11.66 -2.76
N ARG A 139 35.10 -10.76 -2.99
CA ARG A 139 35.37 -9.38 -3.41
C ARG A 139 35.04 -8.45 -2.27
N LEU A 140 36.02 -7.71 -1.79
CA LEU A 140 35.88 -6.71 -0.73
C LEU A 140 36.02 -5.31 -1.33
N PHE A 141 35.25 -4.35 -0.82
CA PHE A 141 35.45 -2.93 -1.09
C PHE A 141 36.09 -2.29 0.14
N CYS A 142 37.26 -1.69 -0.05
CA CYS A 142 38.07 -1.11 1.01
C CYS A 142 38.19 0.40 0.76
N SER A 143 37.86 1.20 1.77
CA SER A 143 37.92 2.66 1.66
C SER A 143 39.32 3.24 1.89
N ASN A 144 40.21 2.45 2.49
CA ASN A 144 41.62 2.79 2.66
C ASN A 144 42.41 2.01 1.61
N ASP A 145 42.98 2.74 0.64
CA ASP A 145 43.70 2.14 -0.49
C ASP A 145 45.01 1.47 -0.05
N GLY A 146 45.76 2.07 0.89
CA GLY A 146 46.99 1.49 1.43
C GLY A 146 46.73 0.19 2.18
N TRP A 147 45.63 0.13 2.95
CA TRP A 147 45.19 -1.10 3.59
C TRP A 147 44.74 -2.17 2.58
N ALA A 148 44.02 -1.77 1.53
CA ALA A 148 43.54 -2.66 0.48
C ALA A 148 44.69 -3.31 -0.32
N GLN A 149 45.74 -2.54 -0.63
CA GLN A 149 46.93 -3.02 -1.30
C GLN A 149 47.68 -4.05 -0.47
N GLU A 150 47.84 -3.80 0.84
CA GLU A 150 48.50 -4.75 1.73
C GLU A 150 47.70 -6.05 1.88
N MET A 151 46.38 -5.95 2.03
CA MET A 151 45.50 -7.12 2.07
C MET A 151 45.66 -7.98 0.81
N ALA A 152 45.65 -7.35 -0.37
CA ALA A 152 45.84 -8.05 -1.63
C ALA A 152 47.21 -8.72 -1.69
N ARG A 153 48.26 -8.07 -1.19
CA ARG A 153 49.61 -8.65 -1.11
C ARG A 153 49.65 -9.89 -0.22
N LEU A 154 49.04 -9.83 0.97
CA LEU A 154 49.03 -10.94 1.93
C LEU A 154 48.16 -12.12 1.48
N SER A 155 47.10 -11.85 0.70
CA SER A 155 46.10 -12.85 0.31
C SER A 155 46.26 -13.36 -1.13
N ALA A 156 47.43 -13.16 -1.75
CA ALA A 156 47.68 -13.44 -3.18
C ALA A 156 46.60 -12.85 -4.13
N GLY A 157 45.98 -11.74 -3.71
CA GLY A 157 44.81 -11.13 -4.33
C GLY A 157 45.15 -10.12 -5.41
N ARG A 158 44.09 -9.58 -6.02
CA ARG A 158 44.19 -8.49 -7.00
C ARG A 158 43.40 -7.27 -6.54
N THR A 159 44.03 -6.10 -6.63
CA THR A 159 43.35 -4.82 -6.42
C THR A 159 42.82 -4.25 -7.73
N ARG A 160 41.67 -3.58 -7.67
CA ARG A 160 41.13 -2.77 -8.77
C ARG A 160 40.60 -1.45 -8.22
N PRO A 161 40.90 -0.30 -8.85
CA PRO A 161 40.30 0.95 -8.45
C PRO A 161 38.78 0.86 -8.62
N GLY A 162 38.06 1.30 -7.59
CA GLY A 162 36.63 1.15 -7.48
C GLY A 162 35.97 2.49 -7.18
N ARG A 163 34.97 2.83 -7.97
CA ARG A 163 33.98 3.82 -7.55
C ARG A 163 32.75 3.05 -7.12
N ARG A 164 32.39 3.19 -5.84
CA ARG A 164 31.09 2.73 -5.37
C ARG A 164 30.16 3.91 -5.38
N VAL A 165 29.19 3.87 -6.29
CA VAL A 165 27.98 4.68 -6.13
C VAL A 165 27.25 4.05 -4.94
N PHE A 166 27.52 4.57 -3.76
CA PHE A 166 26.55 4.44 -2.70
C PHE A 166 25.25 5.01 -3.27
N ARG A 167 24.22 4.16 -3.41
CA ARG A 167 22.91 4.61 -2.94
C ARG A 167 23.17 4.98 -1.49
N LEU A 168 23.55 6.24 -1.28
CA LEU A 168 23.22 6.89 -0.03
C LEU A 168 21.72 6.56 0.10
N MET A 169 21.35 5.69 1.03
CA MET A 169 20.28 6.11 1.90
C MET A 169 20.84 7.38 2.51
N PRO A 170 20.45 8.58 2.03
CA PRO A 170 20.99 9.81 2.58
C PRO A 170 20.77 9.75 4.09
N GLU A 171 21.62 10.39 4.86
CA GLU A 171 21.37 10.56 6.29
C GLU A 171 20.09 11.39 6.55
N GLY A 172 19.49 11.97 5.49
CA GLY A 172 18.11 12.47 5.45
C GLY A 172 17.02 11.42 5.14
N ALA A 173 17.38 10.19 4.81
CA ALA A 173 16.46 9.08 4.58
C ALA A 173 15.99 8.40 5.86
N LEU A 174 16.55 8.63 7.04
CA LEU A 174 15.82 8.25 8.26
C LEU A 174 14.66 9.20 8.55
N LEU A 175 14.74 10.45 8.10
CA LEU A 175 13.60 11.36 8.10
C LEU A 175 12.64 11.10 6.92
N SER A 176 13.12 10.70 5.73
CA SER A 176 12.22 10.33 4.62
C SER A 176 11.80 8.87 4.55
N VAL A 177 12.41 7.94 5.30
CA VAL A 177 11.90 6.59 5.65
C VAL A 177 11.14 6.66 6.96
N GLY A 178 11.39 7.65 7.81
CA GLY A 178 10.51 8.00 8.94
C GLY A 178 9.20 8.58 8.42
N LEU A 179 9.23 9.61 7.57
CA LEU A 179 8.04 10.14 6.88
C LEU A 179 7.50 9.16 5.85
N GLY A 180 8.35 8.55 5.03
CA GLY A 180 7.92 7.62 3.98
C GLY A 180 7.47 6.28 4.53
N GLY A 181 8.07 5.78 5.61
CA GLY A 181 7.60 4.61 6.35
C GLY A 181 6.43 4.93 7.26
N ALA A 182 6.28 6.15 7.77
CA ALA A 182 5.04 6.61 8.39
C ALA A 182 3.93 6.81 7.35
N LEU A 183 4.23 7.26 6.12
CA LEU A 183 3.27 7.41 5.01
C LEU A 183 2.88 6.06 4.42
N VAL A 184 3.84 5.16 4.18
CA VAL A 184 3.58 3.80 3.68
C VAL A 184 2.97 2.94 4.80
N GLY A 185 3.41 3.13 6.04
CA GLY A 185 2.80 2.53 7.22
C GLY A 185 1.41 3.08 7.53
N SER A 186 1.16 4.37 7.31
CA SER A 186 -0.18 4.97 7.45
C SER A 186 -1.08 4.58 6.30
N LEU A 187 -0.58 4.46 5.06
CA LEU A 187 -1.35 3.94 3.94
C LEU A 187 -1.66 2.45 4.11
N GLY A 188 -0.69 1.66 4.59
CA GLY A 188 -0.88 0.25 4.95
C GLY A 188 -1.87 0.09 6.10
N GLY A 189 -1.69 0.85 7.18
CA GLY A 189 -2.59 0.87 8.34
C GLY A 189 -3.99 1.36 7.98
N PHE A 190 -4.09 2.38 7.12
CA PHE A 190 -5.37 2.88 6.61
C PHE A 190 -6.13 1.79 5.87
N ARG A 191 -5.49 1.08 4.93
CA ARG A 191 -6.10 -0.07 4.23
C ARG A 191 -6.40 -1.28 5.12
N LEU A 192 -5.75 -1.41 6.27
CA LEU A 192 -6.07 -2.46 7.24
C LEU A 192 -7.32 -2.15 8.07
N MET A 193 -7.63 -0.85 8.22
CA MET A 193 -8.73 -0.33 9.03
C MET A 193 -9.89 0.22 8.18
N HIS A 194 -9.75 0.25 6.85
CA HIS A 194 -10.75 0.70 5.92
C HIS A 194 -10.90 -0.29 4.77
N CYS A 195 -12.10 -0.42 4.23
CA CYS A 195 -12.36 -1.17 3.02
C CYS A 195 -12.84 -0.26 1.89
N PRO A 196 -12.57 -0.64 0.63
CA PRO A 196 -13.14 0.05 -0.51
C PRO A 196 -14.62 -0.33 -0.65
N VAL A 197 -15.47 0.70 -0.67
CA VAL A 197 -16.89 0.60 -1.01
C VAL A 197 -17.08 1.31 -2.35
N ALA A 198 -17.34 0.51 -3.38
CA ALA A 198 -17.76 1.01 -4.69
C ALA A 198 -19.17 1.57 -4.58
N VAL A 199 -19.43 2.74 -5.17
CA VAL A 199 -20.77 3.35 -5.16
C VAL A 199 -21.28 3.51 -6.58
N ASP A 200 -22.31 2.76 -6.92
CA ASP A 200 -22.91 2.82 -8.25
C ASP A 200 -24.13 3.74 -8.29
N ASN A 201 -24.20 4.56 -9.33
CA ASN A 201 -25.30 5.46 -9.59
C ASN A 201 -25.86 5.17 -10.99
N PRO A 202 -26.80 4.23 -11.14
CA PRO A 202 -27.36 3.88 -12.45
C PRO A 202 -28.29 4.96 -13.03
N THR A 203 -28.51 6.08 -12.32
CA THR A 203 -29.40 7.15 -12.76
C THR A 203 -28.70 8.11 -13.73
N ASN A 204 -29.45 9.10 -14.22
CA ASN A 204 -28.95 10.15 -15.12
C ASN A 204 -28.50 11.43 -14.39
N GLU A 205 -28.60 11.47 -13.05
CA GLU A 205 -28.29 12.64 -12.25
C GLU A 205 -27.19 12.32 -11.24
N ALA A 206 -26.32 13.30 -10.96
CA ALA A 206 -25.30 13.13 -9.93
C ALA A 206 -25.95 13.07 -8.54
N MET A 207 -25.33 12.36 -7.60
CA MET A 207 -25.81 12.28 -6.23
C MET A 207 -24.71 12.54 -5.22
N GLN A 208 -25.08 13.10 -4.07
CA GLN A 208 -24.23 13.20 -2.89
C GLN A 208 -24.42 11.96 -2.03
N ILE A 209 -23.31 11.31 -1.69
CA ILE A 209 -23.26 10.25 -0.69
C ILE A 209 -22.81 10.84 0.63
N TYR A 210 -23.43 10.37 1.70
CA TYR A 210 -23.09 10.72 3.07
C TYR A 210 -22.63 9.46 3.79
N LEU A 211 -21.59 9.61 4.60
CA LEU A 211 -21.08 8.59 5.51
C LEU A 211 -21.21 9.16 6.92
N ASP A 212 -21.96 8.48 7.78
CA ASP A 212 -22.17 8.87 9.17
C ASP A 212 -22.61 10.34 9.29
N GLU A 213 -23.64 10.70 8.53
CA GLU A 213 -24.27 12.04 8.44
C GLU A 213 -23.40 13.14 7.77
N ALA A 214 -22.13 12.87 7.48
CA ALA A 214 -21.25 13.82 6.81
C ALA A 214 -21.21 13.60 5.28
N PRO A 215 -21.17 14.66 4.45
CA PRO A 215 -20.95 14.53 3.01
C PRO A 215 -19.61 13.84 2.73
N ALA A 216 -19.63 12.71 2.02
CA ALA A 216 -18.46 11.89 1.75
C ALA A 216 -17.95 12.03 0.30
N MET A 217 -18.84 11.86 -0.68
CA MET A 217 -18.46 11.91 -2.09
C MET A 217 -19.64 12.29 -2.98
N VAL A 218 -19.36 12.96 -4.11
CA VAL A 218 -20.32 13.13 -5.20
C VAL A 218 -20.08 12.02 -6.23
N VAL A 219 -21.13 11.25 -6.54
CA VAL A 219 -21.09 10.15 -7.50
C VAL A 219 -21.73 10.61 -8.81
N PRO A 220 -21.00 10.60 -9.94
CA PRO A 220 -21.55 11.00 -11.22
C PRO A 220 -22.60 9.98 -11.73
N PRO A 221 -23.46 10.37 -12.67
CA PRO A 221 -24.34 9.43 -13.37
C PRO A 221 -23.53 8.31 -14.03
N ASN A 222 -24.00 7.07 -13.87
CA ASN A 222 -23.40 5.87 -14.46
C ASN A 222 -24.45 4.96 -15.11
N PRO A 223 -25.28 5.45 -16.05
CA PRO A 223 -26.31 4.63 -16.69
C PRO A 223 -25.71 3.52 -17.56
N ARG A 224 -24.48 3.71 -18.05
CA ARG A 224 -23.78 2.76 -18.94
C ARG A 224 -23.11 1.59 -18.22
N GLY A 225 -22.94 1.68 -16.90
CA GLY A 225 -22.28 0.61 -16.14
C GLY A 225 -20.79 0.57 -16.36
N THR A 226 -20.12 1.73 -16.29
CA THR A 226 -18.66 1.78 -16.16
C THR A 226 -18.25 1.55 -14.71
N ALA A 227 -16.98 1.22 -14.47
CA ALA A 227 -16.46 1.06 -13.11
C ALA A 227 -16.87 2.23 -12.19
N PRO A 228 -17.53 1.95 -11.06
CA PRO A 228 -17.99 2.99 -10.14
C PRO A 228 -16.81 3.61 -9.38
N PRO A 229 -16.92 4.86 -8.92
CA PRO A 229 -15.95 5.41 -7.99
C PRO A 229 -16.01 4.66 -6.64
N GLU A 230 -14.89 4.65 -5.94
CA GLU A 230 -14.75 4.01 -4.63
C GLU A 230 -14.55 5.06 -3.53
N MET A 231 -15.16 4.81 -2.37
CA MET A 231 -14.82 5.49 -1.12
C MET A 231 -14.22 4.50 -0.13
N TRP A 232 -13.31 4.97 0.71
CA TRP A 232 -12.71 4.17 1.77
C TRP A 232 -13.48 4.37 3.06
N VAL A 233 -14.14 3.33 3.53
CA VAL A 233 -14.97 3.36 4.74
C VAL A 233 -14.25 2.57 5.84
N GLY A 234 -14.28 3.06 7.08
CA GLY A 234 -13.76 2.33 8.23
C GLY A 234 -14.39 0.94 8.35
N LEU A 235 -13.74 0.01 9.04
CA LEU A 235 -14.35 -1.28 9.38
C LEU A 235 -15.33 -1.12 10.55
N GLY A 236 -16.51 -1.73 10.46
CA GLY A 236 -17.51 -1.73 11.52
C GLY A 236 -18.88 -1.25 11.06
N GLU A 237 -19.71 -0.81 12.00
CA GLU A 237 -21.04 -0.26 11.68
C GLU A 237 -20.93 1.19 11.20
N HIS A 238 -21.64 1.48 10.10
CA HIS A 238 -21.73 2.80 9.50
C HIS A 238 -23.14 3.08 8.98
N ILE A 239 -23.45 4.36 8.78
CA ILE A 239 -24.64 4.80 8.07
C ILE A 239 -24.22 5.32 6.71
N LEU A 240 -24.66 4.63 5.65
CA LEU A 240 -24.56 5.14 4.29
C LEU A 240 -25.87 5.79 3.91
N ALA A 241 -25.80 6.99 3.35
CA ALA A 241 -26.97 7.73 2.95
C ALA A 241 -26.73 8.43 1.62
N TYR A 242 -27.79 8.83 0.93
CA TYR A 242 -27.68 9.56 -0.34
C TYR A 242 -28.69 10.70 -0.42
N GLY A 243 -28.41 11.69 -1.26
CA GLY A 243 -29.33 12.77 -1.60
C GLY A 243 -28.89 13.55 -2.84
N PRO A 244 -29.67 14.55 -3.26
CA PRO A 244 -29.25 15.48 -4.30
C PRO A 244 -27.92 16.17 -3.95
N VAL A 245 -27.14 16.51 -4.97
CA VAL A 245 -25.90 17.26 -4.77
C VAL A 245 -26.19 18.61 -4.12
N GLY A 246 -25.45 18.93 -3.04
CA GLY A 246 -25.63 20.16 -2.28
C GLY A 246 -26.82 20.15 -1.31
N ALA A 247 -27.54 19.04 -1.16
CA ALA A 247 -28.55 18.92 -0.12
C ALA A 247 -27.92 19.07 1.28
N SER A 248 -28.66 19.67 2.22
CA SER A 248 -28.20 19.81 3.61
C SER A 248 -28.39 18.54 4.44
N ARG A 249 -29.12 17.56 3.91
CA ARG A 249 -29.46 16.29 4.57
C ARG A 249 -29.76 15.21 3.52
N PRO A 250 -29.49 13.93 3.82
CA PRO A 250 -29.80 12.83 2.93
C PRO A 250 -31.31 12.60 2.81
N VAL A 251 -31.72 11.96 1.71
CA VAL A 251 -33.10 11.54 1.42
C VAL A 251 -33.40 10.16 2.00
N SER A 252 -32.41 9.27 2.02
CA SER A 252 -32.53 7.93 2.60
C SER A 252 -31.18 7.51 3.15
N ALA A 253 -31.22 6.63 4.15
CA ALA A 253 -30.06 6.09 4.84
C ALA A 253 -30.26 4.60 5.14
N VAL A 254 -29.17 3.86 5.07
CA VAL A 254 -29.10 2.44 5.42
C VAL A 254 -27.95 2.22 6.40
N ARG A 255 -28.18 1.40 7.43
CA ARG A 255 -27.13 0.92 8.32
C ARG A 255 -26.42 -0.24 7.63
N VAL A 256 -25.10 -0.17 7.57
CA VAL A 256 -24.25 -1.20 6.97
C VAL A 256 -23.17 -1.61 7.96
N THR A 257 -22.67 -2.83 7.80
CA THR A 257 -21.46 -3.28 8.48
C THR A 257 -20.42 -3.57 7.43
N THR A 258 -19.32 -2.83 7.47
CA THR A 258 -18.19 -2.98 6.55
C THR A 258 -17.19 -3.99 7.09
N THR A 259 -16.80 -4.92 6.23
CA THR A 259 -15.73 -5.89 6.50
C THR A 259 -14.53 -5.59 5.60
N ARG A 260 -13.51 -6.45 5.58
CA ARG A 260 -12.37 -6.32 4.66
C ARG A 260 -12.69 -6.66 3.20
N ALA A 261 -13.89 -7.17 2.92
CA ALA A 261 -14.30 -7.49 1.56
C ALA A 261 -14.57 -6.20 0.75
N HIS A 262 -14.39 -6.28 -0.57
CA HIS A 262 -14.95 -5.25 -1.45
C HIS A 262 -16.46 -5.28 -1.32
N SER A 263 -17.03 -4.09 -1.27
CA SER A 263 -18.47 -3.92 -1.13
C SER A 263 -19.00 -3.00 -2.22
N LEU A 264 -20.26 -3.19 -2.59
CA LEU A 264 -20.98 -2.35 -3.52
C LEU A 264 -22.16 -1.71 -2.81
N TYR A 265 -22.23 -0.39 -2.87
CA TYR A 265 -23.36 0.40 -2.44
C TYR A 265 -24.15 0.91 -3.66
N VAL A 266 -25.46 0.68 -3.65
CA VAL A 266 -26.41 0.93 -4.75
C VAL A 266 -27.61 1.70 -4.17
N PRO A 267 -27.49 3.03 -4.05
CA PRO A 267 -28.56 3.90 -3.60
C PRO A 267 -29.90 3.62 -4.31
N ARG A 268 -31.01 3.74 -3.58
CA ARG A 268 -32.39 3.54 -4.07
C ARG A 268 -32.71 2.13 -4.54
N GLN A 269 -31.80 1.17 -4.36
CA GLN A 269 -31.88 -0.14 -5.01
C GLN A 269 -32.07 0.01 -6.54
N ALA A 270 -31.45 1.05 -7.11
CA ALA A 270 -31.74 1.50 -8.46
C ALA A 270 -31.18 0.59 -9.57
N ALA A 271 -30.48 -0.49 -9.22
CA ALA A 271 -29.93 -1.44 -10.17
C ALA A 271 -29.96 -2.87 -9.63
N CYS A 272 -29.87 -3.80 -10.59
CA CYS A 272 -29.74 -5.22 -10.32
C CYS A 272 -28.45 -5.74 -10.96
N TYR A 273 -27.81 -6.72 -10.34
CA TYR A 273 -26.53 -7.26 -10.80
C TYR A 273 -26.54 -8.79 -10.80
N TRP A 274 -25.66 -9.36 -11.60
CA TRP A 274 -25.21 -10.73 -11.52
C TRP A 274 -23.80 -10.72 -10.94
N LYS A 275 -23.63 -11.35 -9.79
CA LYS A 275 -22.32 -11.66 -9.24
C LYS A 275 -21.88 -12.98 -9.85
N ILE A 276 -20.77 -12.98 -10.58
CA ILE A 276 -20.21 -14.17 -11.19
C ILE A 276 -18.91 -14.48 -10.45
N VAL A 277 -18.85 -15.65 -9.84
CA VAL A 277 -17.66 -16.14 -9.17
C VAL A 277 -17.01 -17.20 -10.05
N THR A 278 -15.79 -16.88 -10.52
CA THR A 278 -14.98 -17.77 -11.33
C THR A 278 -13.82 -18.30 -10.50
N VAL A 279 -13.62 -19.61 -10.55
CA VAL A 279 -12.58 -20.31 -9.79
C VAL A 279 -11.53 -20.85 -10.78
N TYR A 280 -10.27 -20.63 -10.47
CA TYR A 280 -9.11 -21.03 -11.29
C TYR A 280 -8.21 -21.98 -10.51
N GLY A 281 -7.60 -22.95 -11.21
CA GLY A 281 -6.66 -23.90 -10.63
C GLY A 281 -7.30 -24.80 -9.57
N ASN A 282 -6.62 -24.98 -8.44
CA ASN A 282 -7.06 -25.88 -7.36
C ASN A 282 -7.95 -25.20 -6.31
N ALA A 283 -8.47 -24.00 -6.59
CA ALA A 283 -9.38 -23.31 -5.68
C ALA A 283 -10.74 -24.06 -5.61
N ASN A 284 -11.47 -23.90 -4.50
CA ASN A 284 -12.67 -24.69 -4.22
C ASN A 284 -13.74 -24.52 -5.32
N PRO A 285 -14.04 -25.55 -6.12
CA PRO A 285 -14.99 -25.45 -7.22
C PRO A 285 -16.43 -25.18 -6.75
N GLY A 286 -16.77 -25.53 -5.49
CA GLY A 286 -18.08 -25.24 -4.91
C GLY A 286 -18.35 -23.75 -4.67
N ALA A 287 -17.34 -22.88 -4.81
CA ALA A 287 -17.51 -21.43 -4.74
C ALA A 287 -17.84 -20.82 -6.11
N ALA A 288 -17.72 -21.56 -7.22
CA ALA A 288 -18.05 -21.08 -8.55
C ALA A 288 -19.58 -20.99 -8.72
N GLY A 289 -20.04 -19.95 -9.39
CA GLY A 289 -21.46 -19.78 -9.68
C GLY A 289 -21.85 -18.35 -9.99
N SER A 290 -23.13 -18.16 -10.31
CA SER A 290 -23.77 -16.86 -10.45
C SER A 290 -24.80 -16.64 -9.35
N GLU A 291 -24.89 -15.41 -8.86
CA GLU A 291 -25.91 -14.99 -7.89
C GLU A 291 -26.52 -13.66 -8.33
N ALA A 292 -27.84 -13.57 -8.33
CA ALA A 292 -28.54 -12.31 -8.56
C ALA A 292 -28.46 -11.41 -7.31
N LEU A 293 -27.95 -10.20 -7.48
CA LEU A 293 -27.93 -9.16 -6.45
C LEU A 293 -29.00 -8.12 -6.76
N TYR A 294 -30.03 -8.06 -5.93
CA TYR A 294 -31.12 -7.08 -6.03
C TYR A 294 -31.77 -6.83 -4.67
N GLY A 295 -32.59 -5.78 -4.58
CA GLY A 295 -33.46 -5.55 -3.42
C GLY A 295 -32.73 -5.14 -2.13
N ARG A 296 -31.43 -4.84 -2.23
CA ARG A 296 -30.60 -4.33 -1.14
C ARG A 296 -29.76 -3.19 -1.68
N GLU A 297 -29.44 -2.24 -0.82
CA GLU A 297 -28.56 -1.13 -1.19
C GLU A 297 -27.10 -1.49 -0.94
N PHE A 298 -26.77 -2.45 -0.08
CA PHE A 298 -25.39 -2.80 0.25
C PHE A 298 -25.12 -4.29 0.02
N HIS A 299 -24.04 -4.59 -0.70
CA HIS A 299 -23.62 -5.94 -1.05
C HIS A 299 -22.17 -6.16 -0.67
N GLU A 300 -21.90 -7.21 0.10
CA GLU A 300 -20.54 -7.69 0.38
C GLU A 300 -20.16 -8.76 -0.65
N LEU A 301 -19.06 -8.53 -1.37
CA LEU A 301 -18.77 -9.28 -2.60
C LEU A 301 -17.54 -10.18 -2.50
N GLY A 302 -16.67 -9.92 -1.53
CA GLY A 302 -15.34 -10.53 -1.45
C GLY A 302 -14.33 -9.74 -2.27
N TYR A 303 -13.43 -10.42 -2.98
CA TYR A 303 -12.49 -9.76 -3.89
C TYR A 303 -13.12 -9.62 -5.28
N VAL A 304 -13.30 -8.38 -5.74
CA VAL A 304 -13.83 -8.04 -7.06
C VAL A 304 -12.68 -7.65 -7.98
N ASP A 305 -12.57 -8.32 -9.13
CA ASP A 305 -11.54 -8.07 -10.14
C ASP A 305 -11.96 -6.97 -11.11
N ASP A 306 -13.18 -7.09 -11.63
CA ASP A 306 -13.72 -6.19 -12.64
C ASP A 306 -15.16 -5.83 -12.30
N TRP A 307 -15.42 -4.52 -12.33
CA TRP A 307 -16.74 -3.94 -12.12
C TRP A 307 -17.47 -3.82 -13.45
N PHE A 308 -18.63 -4.47 -13.57
CA PHE A 308 -19.55 -4.39 -14.71
C PHE A 308 -19.05 -4.99 -16.02
N GLU A 309 -18.15 -5.97 -15.93
CA GLU A 309 -17.66 -6.75 -17.07
C GLU A 309 -17.89 -8.24 -16.85
N SER A 310 -18.14 -8.97 -17.94
CA SER A 310 -18.52 -10.39 -17.88
C SER A 310 -17.35 -11.32 -17.56
N SER A 311 -16.11 -10.88 -17.75
CA SER A 311 -14.92 -11.71 -17.58
C SER A 311 -13.74 -10.92 -17.00
N PRO A 312 -12.97 -11.50 -16.07
CA PRO A 312 -11.80 -10.82 -15.52
C PRO A 312 -10.73 -10.61 -16.59
N LYS A 313 -10.14 -9.40 -16.66
CA LYS A 313 -9.21 -9.00 -17.74
C LYS A 313 -7.83 -9.66 -17.69
N GLN A 314 -7.38 -10.16 -16.54
CA GLN A 314 -6.09 -10.84 -16.41
C GLN A 314 -6.13 -11.94 -15.35
N VAL A 315 -5.66 -13.13 -15.73
CA VAL A 315 -5.49 -14.26 -14.80
C VAL A 315 -4.00 -14.59 -14.72
N SER A 316 -3.33 -14.06 -13.70
CA SER A 316 -2.06 -14.60 -13.23
C SER A 316 -2.38 -15.65 -12.18
N SER A 317 -2.44 -16.93 -12.57
CA SER A 317 -2.58 -18.01 -11.61
C SER A 317 -1.20 -18.36 -11.05
N ASP A 318 -0.89 -17.84 -9.86
CA ASP A 318 0.10 -18.51 -9.03
C ASP A 318 -0.37 -19.96 -8.79
N SER A 319 0.56 -20.90 -8.63
CA SER A 319 0.33 -22.35 -8.56
C SER A 319 -0.70 -22.86 -7.50
N GLY A 320 -1.31 -21.98 -6.71
CA GLY A 320 -2.25 -22.29 -5.63
C GLY A 320 -3.74 -22.18 -5.98
N GLY A 321 -4.11 -21.77 -7.20
CA GLY A 321 -5.51 -21.49 -7.56
C GLY A 321 -6.02 -20.15 -7.03
N ALA A 322 -7.08 -19.61 -7.64
CA ALA A 322 -7.62 -18.29 -7.31
C ALA A 322 -9.14 -18.25 -7.49
N GLN A 323 -9.84 -17.55 -6.61
CA GLN A 323 -11.25 -17.18 -6.78
C GLN A 323 -11.32 -15.72 -7.22
N ARG A 324 -12.13 -15.44 -8.24
CA ARG A 324 -12.26 -14.13 -8.87
C ARG A 324 -13.74 -13.79 -8.95
N THR A 325 -14.11 -12.56 -8.59
CA THR A 325 -15.51 -12.12 -8.64
C THR A 325 -15.63 -11.02 -9.68
N SER A 326 -16.54 -11.19 -10.64
CA SER A 326 -16.99 -10.12 -11.51
C SER A 326 -18.44 -9.79 -11.20
N LEU A 327 -18.81 -8.55 -11.48
CA LEU A 327 -20.19 -8.10 -11.45
C LEU A 327 -20.63 -7.72 -12.84
N VAL A 328 -21.84 -8.09 -13.22
CA VAL A 328 -22.46 -7.68 -14.47
C VAL A 328 -23.78 -7.01 -14.14
N ARG A 329 -24.01 -5.80 -14.65
CA ARG A 329 -25.30 -5.13 -14.43
C ARG A 329 -26.37 -5.78 -15.30
N ASN A 330 -27.49 -6.18 -14.70
CA ASN A 330 -28.68 -6.60 -15.43
C ASN A 330 -29.44 -5.35 -15.89
N SER A 331 -29.19 -4.93 -17.13
CA SER A 331 -29.72 -3.68 -17.70
C SER A 331 -31.25 -3.66 -17.74
N ALA A 332 -31.89 -4.79 -18.04
CA ALA A 332 -33.34 -4.89 -18.11
C ALA A 332 -34.00 -4.74 -16.73
N CYS A 333 -33.49 -5.45 -15.71
CA CYS A 333 -33.95 -5.32 -14.33
C CYS A 333 -33.67 -3.91 -13.78
N THR A 334 -32.49 -3.34 -14.07
CA THR A 334 -32.12 -1.96 -13.70
C THR A 334 -33.09 -0.95 -14.31
N ALA A 335 -33.45 -1.08 -15.58
CA ALA A 335 -34.41 -0.19 -16.23
C ALA A 335 -35.79 -0.26 -15.57
N LEU A 336 -36.23 -1.44 -15.12
CA LEU A 336 -37.49 -1.59 -14.36
C LEU A 336 -37.38 -0.99 -12.96
N ALA A 337 -36.25 -1.17 -12.27
CA ALA A 337 -36.00 -0.58 -10.95
C ALA A 337 -36.02 0.96 -11.00
N LEU A 338 -35.36 1.55 -12.00
CA LEU A 338 -35.38 3.00 -12.24
C LEU A 338 -36.79 3.54 -12.54
N ASN A 339 -37.64 2.68 -13.12
CA ASN A 339 -39.05 2.97 -13.36
C ASN A 339 -39.94 2.74 -12.12
N GLY A 340 -39.36 2.50 -10.95
CA GLY A 340 -40.10 2.32 -9.70
C GLY A 340 -40.84 0.98 -9.61
N CYS A 341 -40.41 -0.02 -10.38
CA CYS A 341 -41.01 -1.35 -10.24
C CYS A 341 -40.72 -1.95 -8.86
N ASP A 342 -41.74 -2.60 -8.30
CA ASP A 342 -41.70 -3.21 -6.98
C ASP A 342 -40.60 -4.28 -6.84
N ALA A 343 -39.89 -4.27 -5.71
CA ALA A 343 -38.76 -5.17 -5.45
C ALA A 343 -39.15 -6.66 -5.54
N LYS A 344 -40.40 -7.01 -5.21
CA LYS A 344 -40.92 -8.38 -5.37
C LYS A 344 -40.97 -8.82 -6.83
N VAL A 345 -41.37 -7.92 -7.74
CA VAL A 345 -41.41 -8.19 -9.19
C VAL A 345 -40.00 -8.32 -9.74
N LEU A 346 -39.08 -7.43 -9.36
CA LEU A 346 -37.66 -7.51 -9.73
C LEU A 346 -37.02 -8.81 -9.22
N GLY A 347 -37.37 -9.26 -8.02
CA GLY A 347 -36.91 -10.53 -7.49
C GLY A 347 -37.49 -11.76 -8.19
N GLN A 348 -38.71 -11.66 -8.72
CA GLN A 348 -39.28 -12.73 -9.57
C GLN A 348 -38.62 -12.75 -10.95
N LEU A 349 -38.34 -11.57 -11.54
CA LEU A 349 -37.63 -11.45 -12.80
C LEU A 349 -36.25 -12.10 -12.73
N THR A 350 -35.45 -11.74 -11.73
CA THR A 350 -34.10 -12.28 -11.56
C THR A 350 -34.09 -13.79 -11.37
N ARG A 351 -34.98 -14.34 -10.53
CA ARG A 351 -35.10 -15.81 -10.39
C ARG A 351 -35.53 -16.51 -11.68
N CYS A 352 -36.47 -15.92 -12.41
CA CYS A 352 -36.92 -16.47 -13.70
C CYS A 352 -35.78 -16.48 -14.72
N GLN A 353 -35.01 -15.38 -14.78
CA GLN A 353 -33.86 -15.25 -15.67
C GLN A 353 -32.71 -16.19 -15.30
N ASP A 354 -32.49 -16.46 -14.00
CA ASP A 354 -31.48 -17.42 -13.53
C ASP A 354 -31.79 -18.85 -13.99
N SER A 355 -33.08 -19.20 -14.07
CA SER A 355 -33.55 -20.51 -14.53
C SER A 355 -33.76 -20.62 -16.05
N ALA A 356 -33.58 -19.54 -16.81
CA ALA A 356 -33.86 -19.55 -18.24
C ALA A 356 -32.77 -20.31 -19.01
N GLU A 357 -33.16 -21.31 -19.81
CA GLU A 357 -32.22 -22.12 -20.60
C GLU A 357 -32.01 -21.55 -22.01
N SER A 358 -32.85 -20.58 -22.41
CA SER A 358 -32.80 -19.94 -23.72
C SER A 358 -33.00 -18.42 -23.65
N ALA A 359 -32.53 -17.73 -24.69
CA ALA A 359 -32.77 -16.29 -24.84
C ALA A 359 -34.27 -15.96 -24.92
N SER A 360 -35.08 -16.83 -25.53
CA SER A 360 -36.53 -16.66 -25.60
C SER A 360 -37.19 -16.74 -24.22
N GLU A 361 -36.80 -17.69 -23.37
CA GLU A 361 -37.31 -17.78 -22.00
C GLU A 361 -36.89 -16.57 -21.17
N TYR A 362 -35.65 -16.12 -21.33
CA TYR A 362 -35.14 -14.92 -20.68
C TYR A 362 -35.98 -13.68 -21.05
N ASP A 363 -36.33 -13.53 -22.32
CA ASP A 363 -37.19 -12.44 -22.82
C ASP A 363 -38.64 -12.57 -22.34
N ASP A 364 -39.16 -13.80 -22.22
CA ASP A 364 -40.48 -14.06 -21.67
C ASP A 364 -40.58 -13.67 -20.19
N CYS A 365 -39.53 -13.97 -19.39
CA CYS A 365 -39.40 -13.49 -18.02
C CYS A 365 -39.46 -11.96 -17.94
N LEU A 366 -38.75 -11.27 -18.83
CA LEU A 366 -38.76 -9.81 -18.89
C LEU A 366 -40.12 -9.25 -19.29
N ARG A 367 -40.78 -9.85 -20.27
CA ARG A 367 -42.12 -9.44 -20.72
C ARG A 367 -43.13 -9.57 -19.59
N ALA A 368 -43.12 -10.70 -18.88
CA ALA A 368 -43.99 -10.93 -17.73
C ALA A 368 -43.73 -9.92 -16.59
N ALA A 369 -42.47 -9.58 -16.32
CA ALA A 369 -42.13 -8.57 -15.32
C ALA A 369 -42.61 -7.17 -15.72
N LYS A 370 -42.44 -6.76 -16.98
CA LYS A 370 -42.93 -5.48 -17.51
C LYS A 370 -44.43 -5.31 -17.28
N THR A 371 -45.24 -6.30 -17.70
CA THR A 371 -46.70 -6.28 -17.50
C THR A 371 -47.06 -6.09 -16.02
N ARG A 372 -46.41 -6.85 -15.11
CA ARG A 372 -46.67 -6.73 -13.66
C ARG A 372 -46.21 -5.39 -13.06
N CYS A 373 -45.17 -4.76 -13.62
CA CYS A 373 -44.75 -3.42 -13.19
C CYS A 373 -45.76 -2.35 -13.63
N GLU A 374 -46.37 -2.51 -14.82
CA GLU A 374 -47.36 -1.58 -15.37
C GLU A 374 -48.71 -1.68 -14.63
N ASP A 375 -49.18 -2.89 -14.32
CA ASP A 375 -50.45 -3.12 -13.60
C ASP A 375 -50.49 -2.52 -12.18
N LYS A 376 -49.32 -2.16 -11.62
CA LYS A 376 -49.19 -1.58 -10.27
C LYS A 376 -49.05 -0.05 -10.26
N ARG A 377 -48.92 0.59 -11.42
CA ARG A 377 -48.91 2.06 -11.55
C ARG A 377 -50.34 2.57 -11.67
#